data_AF-A0A521S2L0-F1
#
_entry.id   AF-A0A521S2L0-F1
#
_cell.length_a   1.000
_cell.length_b   1.000
_cell.length_c   1.000
_cell.angle_alpha   90.00
_cell.angle_beta   90.00
_cell.angle_gamma   90.00
#
_symmetry.space_group_name_H-M   'P 1'
#
loop_
_entity.id
_entity.type
_entity.pdbx_description
1 polymer ?
#
loop_
_entity_poly.entity_id
_entity_poly.type
_entity_poly.pdbx_seq_one_letter_code
_entity_poly.pdbx_strand_id
1 'polypeptide(L)'
;MSEPQLSGGGPTPDPALVCPWCSATLPSADVERCPACGAALKEPDAAVPGVTQIDVNAILKGRAPTPKPRGIIGWLSGEYEAAAPDAPPPGTLEPPDEAVRREMLRLELAALEAEVLARQVEVVAEVATETGEPVDLEDLGLGDAGVATESAEAAADPGGAADAGAASAEDGADADEGGPSDAEDEPDKA
;
A
#
# COMPACT_ATOMS: atom_id res chain seq x y z
N MET A 1 9.38 21.86 -60.55
CA MET A 1 10.69 21.62 -59.91
C MET A 1 10.98 22.78 -58.97
N SER A 2 10.71 22.59 -57.68
CA SER A 2 11.31 23.34 -56.57
C SER A 2 10.91 22.61 -55.29
N GLU A 3 11.84 21.78 -54.82
CA GLU A 3 11.86 21.10 -53.53
C GLU A 3 12.05 22.10 -52.37
N PRO A 4 11.85 21.63 -51.11
CA PRO A 4 11.56 22.48 -49.95
C PRO A 4 12.81 23.04 -49.28
N GLN A 5 12.70 24.25 -48.76
CA GLN A 5 13.67 24.84 -47.83
C GLN A 5 13.39 24.32 -46.41
N LEU A 6 13.92 23.14 -46.09
CA LEU A 6 14.20 22.71 -44.71
C LEU A 6 15.61 23.21 -44.36
N SER A 7 15.71 24.35 -43.69
CA SER A 7 16.99 24.78 -43.09
C SER A 7 16.79 25.76 -41.95
N GLY A 8 17.32 25.41 -40.77
CA GLY A 8 17.38 26.28 -39.60
C GLY A 8 17.46 25.49 -38.31
N GLY A 9 18.65 24.97 -37.99
CA GLY A 9 18.92 24.16 -36.81
C GLY A 9 18.52 24.82 -35.50
N GLY A 10 17.66 24.14 -34.75
CA GLY A 10 17.44 24.44 -33.34
C GLY A 10 18.65 23.99 -32.50
N PRO A 11 18.87 24.61 -31.33
CA PRO A 11 19.88 24.14 -30.38
C PRO A 11 19.60 22.66 -30.09
N THR A 12 20.58 21.79 -30.33
CA THR A 12 20.52 20.40 -29.91
C THR A 12 20.21 20.39 -28.42
N PRO A 13 19.07 19.82 -27.96
CA PRO A 13 18.79 19.74 -26.54
C PRO A 13 19.92 18.96 -25.90
N ASP A 14 20.61 19.58 -24.96
CA ASP A 14 21.57 18.87 -24.12
C ASP A 14 20.75 17.83 -23.33
N PRO A 15 20.96 16.52 -23.54
CA PRO A 15 20.15 15.49 -22.90
C PRO A 15 20.27 15.48 -21.36
N ALA A 16 21.10 16.34 -20.78
CA ALA A 16 21.25 16.52 -19.35
C ALA A 16 20.19 17.41 -18.69
N LEU A 17 19.49 18.28 -19.43
CA LEU A 17 18.51 19.21 -18.85
C LEU A 17 17.11 18.58 -18.86
N VAL A 18 16.67 18.09 -17.70
CA VAL A 18 15.39 17.38 -17.53
C VAL A 18 14.48 18.16 -16.58
N CYS A 19 13.20 18.27 -16.91
CA CYS A 19 12.20 18.89 -16.05
C CYS A 19 12.01 18.07 -14.76
N PRO A 20 12.11 18.67 -13.55
CA PRO A 20 11.97 17.94 -12.29
C PRO A 20 10.54 17.47 -12.00
N TRP A 21 9.55 17.96 -12.76
CA TRP A 21 8.13 17.65 -12.53
C TRP A 21 7.59 16.53 -13.42
N CYS A 22 8.00 16.50 -14.69
CA CYS A 22 7.46 15.54 -15.68
C CYS A 22 8.54 14.77 -16.43
N SER A 23 9.81 14.97 -16.08
CA SER A 23 10.96 14.30 -16.70
C SER A 23 11.14 14.55 -18.21
N ALA A 24 10.45 15.53 -18.78
CA ALA A 24 10.65 15.93 -20.17
C ALA A 24 11.99 16.67 -20.36
N THR A 25 12.64 16.47 -21.49
CA THR A 25 13.87 17.19 -21.86
C THR A 25 13.58 18.68 -22.08
N LEU A 26 14.42 19.54 -21.53
CA LEU A 26 14.32 20.99 -21.64
C LEU A 26 15.21 21.51 -22.79
N PRO A 27 14.74 22.53 -23.55
CA PRO A 27 15.52 23.07 -24.66
C PRO A 27 16.71 23.95 -24.21
N SER A 28 16.64 24.54 -23.00
CA SER A 28 17.74 25.29 -22.38
C SER A 28 17.52 25.43 -20.87
N ALA A 29 18.56 25.82 -20.13
CA ALA A 29 18.50 26.02 -18.67
C ALA A 29 17.73 27.29 -18.25
N ASP A 30 17.54 28.24 -19.17
CA ASP A 30 16.93 29.54 -18.88
C ASP A 30 15.39 29.56 -19.01
N VAL A 31 14.79 28.43 -19.38
CA VAL A 31 13.35 28.28 -19.59
C VAL A 31 12.59 28.51 -18.28
N GLU A 32 11.64 29.45 -18.27
CA GLU A 32 10.85 29.74 -17.07
C GLU A 32 9.70 28.75 -16.84
N ARG A 33 9.16 28.18 -17.91
CA ARG A 33 8.08 27.17 -17.85
C ARG A 33 8.36 25.99 -18.76
N CYS A 34 8.17 24.79 -18.23
CA CYS A 34 8.33 23.57 -19.01
C CYS A 34 7.31 23.55 -20.18
N PRO A 35 7.73 23.34 -21.44
CA PRO A 35 6.81 23.30 -22.57
C PRO A 35 5.93 22.04 -22.60
N ALA A 36 6.32 20.98 -21.88
CA ALA A 36 5.57 19.72 -21.85
C ALA A 36 4.42 19.73 -20.82
N CYS A 37 4.67 20.26 -19.61
CA CYS A 37 3.69 20.23 -18.51
C CYS A 37 3.27 21.62 -18.00
N GLY A 38 3.90 22.70 -18.46
CA GLY A 38 3.58 24.07 -18.04
C GLY A 38 4.10 24.48 -16.65
N ALA A 39 4.80 23.59 -15.94
CA ALA A 39 5.33 23.88 -14.61
C ALA A 39 6.34 25.04 -14.63
N ALA A 40 6.26 25.93 -13.64
CA ALA A 40 7.25 26.98 -13.43
C ALA A 40 8.57 26.36 -12.92
N LEU A 41 9.67 26.68 -13.59
CA LEU A 41 11.02 26.17 -13.27
C LEU A 41 11.86 27.18 -12.49
N LYS A 42 11.43 28.45 -12.45
CA LYS A 42 12.02 29.51 -11.63
C LYS A 42 11.00 29.92 -10.57
N GLU A 43 11.48 30.13 -9.36
CA GLU A 43 10.66 30.65 -8.27
C GLU A 43 10.18 32.07 -8.64
N PRO A 44 8.89 32.38 -8.51
CA PRO A 44 8.44 33.75 -8.63
C PRO A 44 8.96 34.57 -7.43
N ASP A 45 9.66 35.67 -7.67
CA ASP A 45 10.13 36.61 -6.63
C ASP A 45 8.97 37.33 -5.87
N ALA A 46 7.72 36.93 -6.09
CA ALA A 46 6.56 37.53 -5.48
C ALA A 46 6.30 36.91 -4.10
N ALA A 47 6.42 37.73 -3.05
CA ALA A 47 6.04 37.34 -1.70
C ALA A 47 4.55 37.00 -1.65
N VAL A 48 4.23 35.71 -1.44
CA VAL A 48 2.86 35.24 -1.26
C VAL A 48 2.36 35.62 0.14
N PRO A 49 1.30 36.45 0.28
CA PRO A 49 0.78 36.84 1.59
C PRO A 49 0.34 35.62 2.42
N GLY A 50 0.80 35.55 3.67
CA GLY A 50 0.49 34.44 4.58
C GLY A 50 1.51 33.29 4.56
N VAL A 51 2.50 33.31 3.67
CA VAL A 51 3.61 32.34 3.66
C VAL A 51 4.85 32.99 4.26
N THR A 52 5.44 32.37 5.29
CA THR A 52 6.72 32.82 5.85
C THR A 52 7.84 32.57 4.85
N GLN A 53 8.34 33.64 4.23
CA GLN A 53 9.48 33.57 3.32
C GLN A 53 10.71 33.05 4.07
N ILE A 54 11.32 32.00 3.54
CA ILE A 54 12.51 31.41 4.14
C ILE A 54 13.72 32.22 3.69
N ASP A 55 14.44 32.85 4.62
CA ASP A 55 15.68 33.56 4.29
C ASP A 55 16.78 32.55 3.93
N VAL A 56 17.12 32.51 2.64
CA VAL A 56 18.16 31.64 2.09
C VAL A 56 19.52 31.90 2.75
N ASN A 57 19.81 33.14 3.18
CA ASN A 57 21.06 33.46 3.86
C ASN A 57 21.11 32.91 5.29
N ALA A 58 19.96 32.71 5.94
CA ALA A 58 19.88 32.06 7.24
C ALA A 58 20.10 30.54 7.12
N ILE A 59 19.59 29.90 6.07
CA ILE A 59 19.86 28.48 5.76
C ILE A 59 21.35 28.28 5.50
N LEU A 60 21.97 29.11 4.66
CA LEU A 60 23.38 28.96 4.28
C LEU A 60 24.33 29.12 5.47
N LYS A 61 24.01 29.99 6.43
CA LYS A 61 24.78 30.14 7.68
C LYS A 61 24.62 28.96 8.66
N GLY A 62 23.50 28.25 8.61
CA GLY A 62 23.25 27.06 9.43
C GLY A 62 23.93 25.78 8.94
N ARG A 63 24.49 25.79 7.72
CA ARG A 63 25.07 24.62 7.05
C ARG A 63 26.55 24.36 7.39
N ALA A 64 27.02 24.84 8.53
CA ALA A 64 28.35 24.46 9.02
C ALA A 64 28.38 22.93 9.17
N PRO A 65 29.44 22.22 8.73
CA PRO A 65 29.51 20.77 8.77
C PRO A 65 29.57 20.30 10.22
N THR A 66 28.40 20.09 10.80
CA THR A 66 28.24 19.49 12.11
C THR A 66 28.51 18.00 11.94
N PRO A 67 29.31 17.35 12.80
CA PRO A 67 29.61 15.93 12.66
C PRO A 67 28.31 15.13 12.58
N LYS A 68 28.14 14.36 11.50
CA LYS A 68 26.94 13.56 11.20
C LYS A 68 26.59 12.69 12.42
N PRO A 69 25.48 12.95 13.12
CA PRO A 69 25.10 12.13 14.26
C PRO A 69 24.69 10.75 13.74
N ARG A 70 25.53 9.74 13.95
CA ARG A 70 25.15 8.35 13.69
C ARG A 70 24.14 7.92 14.76
N GLY A 71 22.94 7.54 14.36
CA GLY A 71 21.92 6.99 15.27
C GLY A 71 20.51 7.50 14.99
N ILE A 72 19.64 7.34 15.99
CA ILE A 72 18.19 7.62 15.95
C ILE A 72 17.89 9.08 15.55
N ILE A 73 18.79 10.01 15.90
CA ILE A 73 18.68 11.43 15.51
C ILE A 73 18.89 11.62 13.99
N GLY A 74 19.80 10.85 13.38
CA GLY A 74 19.93 10.80 11.93
C GLY A 74 18.72 10.17 11.24
N TRP A 75 18.08 9.18 11.89
CA TRP A 75 16.82 8.57 11.41
C TRP A 75 15.66 9.57 11.44
N LEU A 76 15.55 10.42 12.46
CA LEU A 76 14.54 11.49 12.51
C LEU A 76 14.83 12.67 11.55
N SER A 77 16.09 12.96 11.27
CA SER A 77 16.48 14.16 10.51
C SER A 77 16.49 13.93 8.99
N GLY A 78 16.26 12.70 8.52
CA GLY A 78 16.18 12.37 7.09
C GLY A 78 17.50 12.54 6.31
N GLU A 79 18.60 12.82 7.00
CA GLU A 79 19.90 13.11 6.39
C GLU A 79 20.68 11.80 6.17
N TYR A 80 20.16 10.98 5.27
CA TYR A 80 20.82 9.78 4.79
C TYR A 80 21.75 10.14 3.62
N GLU A 81 22.99 9.66 3.66
CA GLU A 81 23.71 9.45 2.40
C GLU A 81 22.95 8.35 1.65
N ALA A 82 22.39 8.69 0.50
CA ALA A 82 21.78 7.72 -0.39
C ALA A 82 22.89 6.80 -0.91
N ALA A 83 23.15 5.71 -0.19
CA ALA A 83 23.77 4.54 -0.78
C ALA A 83 22.88 4.12 -1.96
N ALA A 84 23.49 3.77 -3.09
CA ALA A 84 22.75 3.26 -4.25
C ALA A 84 21.77 2.18 -3.75
N PRO A 85 20.47 2.26 -4.09
CA PRO A 85 19.52 1.27 -3.62
C PRO A 85 19.96 -0.07 -4.18
N ASP A 86 20.39 -0.96 -3.28
CA ASP A 86 20.55 -2.36 -3.64
C ASP A 86 19.20 -2.87 -4.16
N ALA A 87 19.24 -3.69 -5.21
CA ALA A 87 18.03 -4.30 -5.73
C ALA A 87 17.29 -5.01 -4.57
N PRO A 88 15.99 -4.73 -4.37
CA PRO A 88 15.26 -5.33 -3.26
C PRO A 88 15.32 -6.86 -3.39
N PRO A 89 15.47 -7.59 -2.28
CA PRO A 89 15.53 -9.05 -2.34
C PRO A 89 14.25 -9.60 -2.97
N PRO A 90 14.32 -10.74 -3.68
CA PRO A 90 13.15 -11.37 -4.27
C PRO A 90 12.10 -11.62 -3.18
N GLY A 91 10.83 -11.32 -3.47
CA GLY A 91 9.71 -11.40 -2.51
C GLY A 91 9.32 -10.07 -1.86
N THR A 92 10.13 -9.01 -1.96
CA THR A 92 9.79 -7.69 -1.36
C THR A 92 8.61 -6.99 -2.05
N LEU A 93 8.41 -7.29 -3.34
CA LEU A 93 7.33 -6.73 -4.17
C LEU A 93 6.32 -7.80 -4.59
N GLU A 94 6.42 -9.00 -4.03
CA GLU A 94 5.47 -10.06 -4.37
C GLU A 94 4.12 -9.77 -3.69
N PRO A 95 2.99 -10.08 -4.34
CA PRO A 95 1.69 -10.01 -3.69
C PRO A 95 1.68 -10.82 -2.38
N PRO A 96 0.86 -10.41 -1.38
CA PRO A 96 0.76 -11.14 -0.13
C PRO A 96 0.37 -12.59 -0.38
N ASP A 97 0.86 -13.48 0.47
CA ASP A 97 0.54 -14.90 0.36
C ASP A 97 -0.98 -15.14 0.43
N GLU A 98 -1.40 -16.31 -0.06
CA GLU A 98 -2.81 -16.66 -0.14
C GLU A 98 -3.49 -16.75 1.24
N ALA A 99 -2.76 -17.13 2.29
CA ALA A 99 -3.33 -17.24 3.63
C ALA A 99 -3.62 -15.84 4.21
N VAL A 100 -2.68 -14.90 4.05
CA VAL A 100 -2.84 -13.49 4.42
C VAL A 100 -3.96 -12.84 3.62
N ARG A 101 -4.11 -13.16 2.32
CA ARG A 101 -5.23 -12.65 1.52
C ARG A 101 -6.59 -13.12 2.04
N ARG A 102 -6.71 -14.38 2.47
CA ARG A 102 -7.96 -14.88 3.08
C ARG A 102 -8.25 -14.20 4.41
N GLU A 103 -7.24 -13.97 5.24
CA GLU A 103 -7.44 -13.25 6.50
C GLU A 103 -7.82 -11.79 6.28
N MET A 104 -7.19 -11.10 5.33
CA MET A 104 -7.59 -9.75 4.95
C MET A 104 -9.04 -9.70 4.46
N LEU A 105 -9.47 -10.65 3.62
CA LEU A 105 -10.84 -10.73 3.13
C LEU A 105 -11.83 -11.02 4.27
N ARG A 106 -11.45 -11.88 5.23
CA ARG A 106 -12.23 -12.13 6.44
C ARG A 106 -12.43 -10.85 7.26
N LEU A 107 -11.38 -10.05 7.44
CA LEU A 107 -11.44 -8.77 8.16
C LEU A 107 -12.28 -7.73 7.40
N GLU A 108 -12.17 -7.68 6.08
CA GLU A 108 -12.96 -6.77 5.23
C GLU A 108 -14.46 -7.07 5.36
N LEU A 109 -14.85 -8.34 5.30
CA LEU A 109 -16.25 -8.75 5.50
C LEU A 109 -16.76 -8.36 6.90
N ALA A 110 -15.99 -8.63 7.95
CA ALA A 110 -16.37 -8.26 9.32
C ALA A 110 -16.54 -6.73 9.48
N ALA A 111 -15.71 -5.93 8.81
CA ALA A 111 -15.84 -4.47 8.82
C ALA A 111 -17.11 -4.00 8.09
N LEU A 112 -17.44 -4.60 6.94
CA LEU A 112 -18.66 -4.29 6.19
C LEU A 112 -19.92 -4.68 6.98
N GLU A 113 -19.90 -5.82 7.66
CA GLU A 113 -21.00 -6.24 8.54
C GLU A 113 -21.22 -5.22 9.68
N ALA A 114 -20.15 -4.77 10.32
CA ALA A 114 -20.21 -3.75 11.36
C ALA A 114 -20.76 -2.41 10.83
N GLU A 115 -20.36 -1.98 9.62
CA GLU A 115 -20.87 -0.77 8.99
C GLU A 115 -22.38 -0.87 8.70
N VAL A 116 -22.84 -2.01 8.17
CA VAL A 116 -24.25 -2.26 7.90
C VAL A 116 -25.06 -2.24 9.20
N LEU A 117 -24.57 -2.87 10.27
CA LEU A 117 -25.24 -2.85 11.56
C LEU A 117 -25.30 -1.45 12.16
N ALA A 118 -24.20 -0.68 12.10
CA ALA A 118 -24.19 0.70 12.56
C ALA A 118 -25.23 1.56 11.83
N ARG A 119 -25.36 1.40 10.50
CA ARG A 119 -26.40 2.08 9.72
C ARG A 119 -27.81 1.65 10.12
N GLN A 120 -28.03 0.37 10.40
CA GLN A 120 -29.34 -0.11 10.86
C GLN A 120 -29.70 0.49 12.23
N VAL A 121 -28.75 0.55 13.16
CA VAL A 121 -28.95 1.18 14.47
C VAL A 121 -29.23 2.67 14.32
N GLU A 122 -28.55 3.36 13.41
CA GLU A 122 -28.81 4.79 13.12
C GLU A 122 -30.25 5.00 12.62
N VAL A 123 -30.71 4.19 11.67
CA VAL A 123 -32.08 4.26 11.15
C VAL A 123 -33.11 3.97 12.25
N VAL A 124 -32.87 2.96 13.09
CA VAL A 124 -33.76 2.63 14.21
C VAL A 124 -33.79 3.77 15.22
N ALA A 125 -32.65 4.37 15.53
CA ALA A 125 -32.56 5.52 16.43
C ALA A 125 -33.30 6.74 15.86
N GLU A 126 -33.18 7.02 14.55
CA GLU A 126 -33.91 8.09 13.88
C GLU A 126 -35.42 7.87 14.01
N VAL A 127 -35.91 6.66 13.68
CA VAL A 127 -37.34 6.32 13.81
C VAL A 127 -37.82 6.45 15.25
N ALA A 128 -37.05 5.98 16.24
CA ALA A 128 -37.42 6.10 17.65
C ALA A 128 -37.51 7.57 18.10
N THR A 129 -36.64 8.44 17.59
CA THR A 129 -36.73 9.88 17.87
C THR A 129 -37.94 10.54 17.19
N GLU A 130 -38.36 10.07 16.02
CA GLU A 130 -39.53 10.59 15.30
C GLU A 130 -40.86 10.13 15.92
N THR A 131 -40.97 8.84 16.30
CA THR A 131 -42.18 8.27 16.89
C THR A 131 -42.32 8.55 18.38
N GLY A 132 -41.22 8.86 19.06
CA GLY A 132 -41.16 9.06 20.50
C GLY A 132 -41.31 7.77 21.31
N GLU A 133 -41.24 6.61 20.65
CA GLU A 133 -41.32 5.30 21.28
C GLU A 133 -39.94 4.62 21.21
N PRO A 134 -39.37 4.17 22.35
CA PRO A 134 -38.09 3.50 22.34
C PRO A 134 -38.23 2.12 21.67
N VAL A 135 -37.44 1.90 20.63
CA VAL A 135 -37.34 0.60 19.94
C VAL A 135 -36.25 -0.21 20.62
N ASP A 136 -36.58 -1.46 20.98
CA ASP A 136 -35.62 -2.41 21.51
C ASP A 136 -34.76 -3.00 20.38
N LEU A 137 -33.44 -2.76 20.44
CA LEU A 137 -32.48 -3.25 19.45
C LEU A 137 -32.26 -4.77 19.54
N GLU A 138 -32.50 -5.37 20.70
CA GLU A 138 -32.37 -6.81 20.91
C GLU A 138 -33.51 -7.57 20.20
N ASP A 139 -34.72 -7.02 20.19
CA ASP A 139 -35.89 -7.59 19.49
C ASP A 139 -35.71 -7.58 17.95
N LEU A 140 -34.92 -6.64 17.44
CA LEU A 140 -34.54 -6.56 16.02
C LEU A 140 -33.27 -7.36 15.68
N GLY A 141 -32.68 -8.06 16.65
CA GLY A 141 -31.46 -8.86 16.44
C GLY A 141 -30.19 -8.02 16.22
N LEU A 142 -30.19 -6.75 16.64
CA LEU A 142 -29.08 -5.79 16.47
C LEU A 142 -28.19 -5.67 17.73
N GLY A 143 -28.52 -6.40 18.80
CA GLY A 143 -27.94 -6.23 20.14
C GLY A 143 -26.57 -6.88 20.42
N ASP A 144 -26.03 -7.74 19.55
CA ASP A 144 -24.91 -8.63 19.91
C ASP A 144 -23.61 -8.46 19.09
N ALA A 145 -23.47 -7.41 18.29
CA ALA A 145 -22.28 -7.25 17.42
C ALA A 145 -21.09 -6.52 18.07
N GLY A 146 -21.00 -6.53 19.41
CA GLY A 146 -20.08 -5.65 20.16
C GLY A 146 -19.08 -6.31 21.10
N VAL A 147 -19.11 -7.63 21.31
CA VAL A 147 -18.20 -8.30 22.27
C VAL A 147 -17.77 -9.69 21.78
N ALA A 148 -17.06 -9.72 20.66
CA ALA A 148 -16.19 -10.87 20.31
C ALA A 148 -14.84 -10.75 21.04
N THR A 149 -14.87 -10.70 22.39
CA THR A 149 -13.69 -10.87 23.24
C THR A 149 -14.07 -11.70 24.47
N GLU A 150 -14.27 -13.01 24.30
CA GLU A 150 -14.07 -14.03 25.34
C GLU A 150 -14.37 -15.44 24.80
N SER A 151 -13.33 -16.18 24.41
CA SER A 151 -13.22 -17.65 24.55
C SER A 151 -11.94 -18.15 23.90
N ALA A 152 -10.81 -17.81 24.51
CA ALA A 152 -9.55 -18.49 24.29
C ALA A 152 -8.89 -18.74 25.65
N GLU A 153 -9.55 -19.51 26.50
CA GLU A 153 -8.91 -20.20 27.63
C GLU A 153 -9.48 -21.62 27.73
N ALA A 154 -8.77 -22.59 27.16
CA ALA A 154 -8.63 -23.96 27.68
C ALA A 154 -7.84 -24.83 26.67
N ALA A 155 -6.53 -24.66 26.63
CA ALA A 155 -5.64 -25.75 26.23
C ALA A 155 -4.49 -25.79 27.24
N ALA A 156 -4.61 -26.77 28.12
CA ALA A 156 -3.74 -27.03 29.24
C ALA A 156 -2.29 -27.26 28.81
N ASP A 157 -1.39 -26.70 29.62
CA ASP A 157 -0.04 -27.19 29.85
C ASP A 157 -0.06 -28.66 30.29
N PRO A 158 0.78 -29.52 29.67
CA PRO A 158 1.56 -30.42 30.49
C PRO A 158 3.04 -30.38 30.10
N GLY A 159 3.85 -29.84 31.01
CA GLY A 159 5.26 -30.17 31.07
C GLY A 159 5.47 -31.66 31.40
N GLY A 160 6.38 -32.32 30.66
CA GLY A 160 6.85 -33.67 30.94
C GLY A 160 8.07 -34.03 30.09
N ALA A 161 9.26 -33.99 30.71
CA ALA A 161 10.54 -34.35 30.11
C ALA A 161 10.84 -35.87 30.22
N ALA A 162 11.85 -36.32 29.46
CA ALA A 162 12.52 -37.64 29.45
C ALA A 162 11.80 -38.71 28.59
N ASP A 163 12.42 -39.62 27.85
CA ASP A 163 13.81 -40.02 27.57
C ASP A 163 13.77 -41.07 26.42
N ALA A 164 14.89 -41.17 25.69
CA ALA A 164 15.39 -42.28 24.86
C ALA A 164 14.50 -43.19 23.97
N GLY A 165 15.00 -43.44 22.75
CA GLY A 165 15.21 -44.82 22.29
C GLY A 165 14.54 -45.28 20.98
N ALA A 166 15.32 -45.20 19.90
CA ALA A 166 15.57 -46.24 18.89
C ALA A 166 14.44 -47.17 18.37
N ALA A 167 14.28 -47.10 17.03
CA ALA A 167 14.31 -48.18 16.03
C ALA A 167 13.06 -49.04 15.72
N SER A 168 12.85 -49.13 14.40
CA SER A 168 12.36 -50.25 13.57
C SER A 168 10.87 -50.63 13.63
N ALA A 169 10.17 -50.50 12.50
CA ALA A 169 10.05 -51.55 11.50
C ALA A 169 8.90 -51.25 10.52
N GLU A 170 9.21 -51.37 9.24
CA GLU A 170 8.29 -51.58 8.13
C GLU A 170 7.38 -52.82 8.26
N ASP A 171 6.13 -52.72 7.79
CA ASP A 171 5.25 -53.79 7.29
C ASP A 171 4.10 -53.09 6.52
N GLY A 172 3.99 -53.16 5.18
CA GLY A 172 3.21 -54.18 4.43
C GLY A 172 1.68 -53.98 4.61
N ALA A 173 0.78 -53.97 3.63
CA ALA A 173 0.78 -54.26 2.20
C ALA A 173 -0.58 -53.79 1.61
N ASP A 174 -0.68 -53.76 0.26
CA ASP A 174 -1.83 -54.09 -0.62
C ASP A 174 -3.28 -53.71 -0.23
N ALA A 175 -4.20 -53.27 -1.10
CA ALA A 175 -4.33 -53.20 -2.55
C ALA A 175 -5.54 -52.29 -2.87
N ASP A 176 -5.77 -51.98 -4.14
CA ASP A 176 -7.06 -52.17 -4.86
C ASP A 176 -7.36 -51.09 -5.91
N GLU A 177 -7.41 -51.59 -7.15
CA GLU A 177 -8.22 -51.25 -8.34
C GLU A 177 -9.21 -50.07 -8.22
N GLY A 178 -9.50 -49.23 -9.23
CA GLY A 178 -9.34 -49.30 -10.67
C GLY A 178 -10.49 -48.50 -11.33
N GLY A 179 -10.17 -47.37 -11.97
CA GLY A 179 -10.96 -46.66 -13.02
C GLY A 179 -12.39 -46.17 -12.68
N PRO A 180 -13.11 -45.52 -13.61
CA PRO A 180 -12.75 -45.12 -14.97
C PRO A 180 -12.86 -43.60 -15.26
N SER A 181 -12.32 -43.26 -16.43
CA SER A 181 -12.56 -42.06 -17.22
C SER A 181 -14.02 -41.91 -17.64
N ASP A 182 -14.63 -40.75 -17.36
CA ASP A 182 -15.83 -40.32 -18.07
C ASP A 182 -15.49 -39.18 -19.03
N ALA A 183 -15.65 -39.52 -20.31
CA ALA A 183 -15.76 -38.62 -21.43
C ALA A 183 -17.26 -38.45 -21.71
N GLU A 184 -17.77 -37.22 -21.65
CA GLU A 184 -19.02 -36.81 -22.28
C GLU A 184 -18.73 -35.47 -22.97
N ASP A 185 -18.54 -35.44 -24.28
CA ASP A 185 -19.58 -35.50 -25.34
C ASP A 185 -20.42 -34.22 -25.35
N GLU A 186 -19.91 -33.21 -26.08
CA GLU A 186 -20.61 -31.95 -26.35
C GLU A 186 -21.25 -32.04 -27.74
N PRO A 187 -22.59 -32.13 -27.87
CA PRO A 187 -23.24 -32.13 -29.17
C PRO A 187 -23.43 -30.70 -29.69
N ASP A 188 -22.80 -30.49 -30.84
CA ASP A 188 -23.07 -29.52 -31.89
C ASP A 188 -24.57 -29.20 -32.05
N LYS A 189 -24.92 -27.91 -31.99
CA LYS A 189 -26.26 -27.43 -32.32
C LYS A 189 -26.16 -26.31 -33.36
N ALA A 190 -26.53 -26.68 -34.58
CA ALA A 190 -26.85 -25.83 -35.71
C ALA A 190 -28.12 -24.99 -35.47
#